data_AF-A0A165DB91-F1
#
_entry.id   AF-A0A165DB91-F1
#
_cell.length_a   1.000
_cell.length_b   1.000
_cell.length_c   1.000
_cell.angle_alpha   90.00
_cell.angle_beta   90.00
_cell.angle_gamma   90.00
#
_symmetry.space_group_name_H-M   'P 1'
#
loop_
_entity.id
_entity.type
_entity.pdbx_description
1 polymer ?
#
loop_
_entity_poly.entity_id
_entity_poly.type
_entity_poly.pdbx_seq_one_letter_code
_entity_poly.pdbx_strand_id
1 'polypeptide(L)'
;MQSIHGFSTEKPAARSGSLRPTTSLLTVRYGRNSRATRHYATIAAGFGSYNIEKEPISPPHGCSAYIHPEGQLYFACATTPPVVTEAYLYSDKNQEAIVYWIEQFNKLLDARRIILPKTVELFLQLSDESDDCLYYLVDYATHVAFWIEDEIATEDLWFPEVASKTHLRIHLTEQYWAHVEYFSAHRCSELSMSNLHVDELATVFLHGRADRLTSATSTFPYDAAQCSDFLEVLNSARTCAVNAHTVTTIARLWVIITHYRFNNLYGDLNARLSSDQSVLELPVLSRSRLFSIASQLLFKIPDAYEAELESLWVDELVHQEAWRAAAKSRRLEWALCSSWAFALLIVNLMLLMLPSISRPLAFASILMCNISVVSSAVLLQRNRAAPGYVADQAVRYLTHGFRSRTD
;
A
#
# COMPACT_ATOMS: atom_id res chain seq x y z
N MET A 1 31.85 45.75 46.32
CA MET A 1 32.91 45.02 45.60
C MET A 1 32.44 43.59 45.39
N GLN A 2 32.13 43.26 44.12
CA GLN A 2 32.19 41.94 43.44
C GLN A 2 31.54 40.71 44.13
N SER A 3 30.83 39.80 43.46
CA SER A 3 30.83 39.45 42.04
C SER A 3 29.51 38.80 41.65
N ILE A 4 29.06 39.15 40.45
CA ILE A 4 27.96 38.53 39.71
C ILE A 4 28.49 37.20 39.17
N HIS A 5 27.86 36.07 39.52
CA HIS A 5 28.10 34.81 38.82
C HIS A 5 27.16 34.72 37.63
N GLY A 6 27.76 34.76 36.44
CA GLY A 6 27.08 34.70 35.16
C GLY A 6 26.37 33.37 34.96
N PHE A 7 25.12 33.47 34.51
CA PHE A 7 24.45 32.38 33.83
C PHE A 7 25.20 32.09 32.52
N SER A 8 25.83 30.93 32.47
CA SER A 8 26.36 30.34 31.24
C SER A 8 25.19 29.99 30.34
N THR A 9 24.97 30.77 29.30
CA THR A 9 24.12 30.41 28.16
C THR A 9 24.86 29.36 27.35
N GLU A 10 24.69 28.08 27.69
CA GLU A 10 25.06 26.99 26.79
C GLU A 10 24.24 27.15 25.50
N LYS A 11 24.94 27.48 24.40
CA LYS A 11 24.39 27.34 23.06
C LYS A 11 23.98 25.87 22.87
N PRO A 12 22.77 25.57 22.39
CA PRO A 12 22.43 24.20 22.03
C PRO A 12 23.45 23.69 21.00
N ALA A 13 24.01 22.51 21.26
CA ALA A 13 24.94 21.84 20.36
C ALA A 13 24.35 21.82 18.95
N ALA A 14 25.12 22.25 17.96
CA ALA A 14 24.68 22.22 16.56
C ALA A 14 24.35 20.76 16.19
N ARG A 15 23.08 20.48 15.92
CA ARG A 15 22.65 19.19 15.38
C ARG A 15 23.39 18.97 14.05
N SER A 16 24.08 17.84 13.91
CA SER A 16 24.88 17.53 12.72
C SER A 16 24.07 16.87 11.59
N GLY A 17 22.76 16.71 11.80
CA GLY A 17 21.86 16.11 10.81
C GLY A 17 21.63 16.99 9.59
N SER A 18 21.01 16.39 8.58
CA SER A 18 20.63 16.99 7.30
C SER A 18 19.13 16.90 7.07
N LEU A 19 18.59 17.85 6.31
CA LEU A 19 17.22 17.76 5.81
C LEU A 19 17.22 16.87 4.56
N ARG A 20 16.41 15.80 4.55
CA ARG A 20 16.41 14.79 3.47
C ARG A 20 15.01 14.57 2.87
N PRO A 21 14.90 14.46 1.55
CA PRO A 21 13.65 14.08 0.90
C PRO A 21 13.12 12.73 1.41
N THR A 22 11.80 12.65 1.61
CA THR A 22 11.04 11.39 1.77
C THR A 22 9.72 11.50 1.00
N THR A 23 8.85 10.51 1.12
CA THR A 23 7.55 10.45 0.43
C THR A 23 6.44 10.13 1.44
N SER A 24 5.18 10.45 1.09
CA SER A 24 4.03 10.16 1.96
C SER A 24 3.90 8.66 2.24
N LEU A 25 4.10 7.81 1.23
CA LEU A 25 3.97 6.36 1.33
C LEU A 25 5.13 5.66 2.05
N LEU A 26 6.28 6.31 2.22
CA LEU A 26 7.44 5.76 2.95
C LEU A 26 7.43 6.11 4.45
N THR A 27 6.38 6.73 4.95
CA THR A 27 6.27 7.04 6.38
C THR A 27 6.16 5.77 7.22
N VAL A 28 6.67 5.82 8.45
CA VAL A 28 6.66 4.66 9.39
C VAL A 28 5.28 4.42 10.02
N ARG A 29 4.23 5.09 9.55
CA ARG A 29 2.90 5.14 10.16
C ARG A 29 2.33 3.76 10.48
N TYR A 30 2.26 2.88 9.48
CA TYR A 30 1.76 1.50 9.65
C TYR A 30 2.86 0.48 9.98
N GLY A 31 4.13 0.89 9.92
CA GLY A 31 5.29 0.05 10.25
C GLY A 31 5.77 0.17 11.70
N ARG A 32 5.08 0.93 12.55
CA ARG A 32 5.47 1.17 13.94
C ARG A 32 5.42 -0.11 14.77
N ASN A 33 6.56 -0.49 15.34
CA ASN A 33 6.71 -1.66 16.21
C ASN A 33 6.67 -1.33 17.71
N SER A 34 6.28 -0.11 18.09
CA SER A 34 6.21 0.32 19.49
C SER A 34 5.08 -0.37 20.25
N ARG A 35 5.29 -0.62 21.54
CA ARG A 35 4.33 -1.32 22.41
C ARG A 35 3.97 -0.47 23.61
N ALA A 36 2.69 -0.37 23.92
CA ALA A 36 2.21 0.29 25.11
C ALA A 36 2.13 -0.70 26.29
N THR A 37 2.67 -0.33 27.45
CA THR A 37 2.46 -1.06 28.71
C THR A 37 1.25 -0.49 29.43
N ARG A 38 0.32 -1.35 29.86
CA ARG A 38 -0.88 -0.96 30.61
C ARG A 38 -0.64 -1.11 32.11
N HIS A 39 -1.06 -0.12 32.87
CA HIS A 39 -0.98 -0.11 34.33
C HIS A 39 -2.29 0.38 34.92
N TYR A 40 -2.66 -0.10 36.11
CA TYR A 40 -3.79 0.46 36.85
C TYR A 40 -3.42 1.86 37.36
N ALA A 41 -4.31 2.82 37.17
CA ALA A 41 -4.14 4.19 37.64
C ALA A 41 -5.25 4.56 38.64
N THR A 42 -4.94 5.46 39.56
CA THR A 42 -5.94 6.01 40.48
C THR A 42 -6.60 7.22 39.79
N ILE A 43 -7.92 7.24 39.74
CA ILE A 43 -8.68 8.36 39.18
C ILE A 43 -8.77 9.45 40.25
N ALA A 44 -8.11 10.58 40.02
CA ALA A 44 -8.21 11.74 40.91
C ALA A 44 -9.62 12.34 40.86
N ALA A 45 -10.05 12.96 41.97
CA ALA A 45 -11.34 13.67 42.00
C ALA A 45 -11.34 14.80 40.95
N GLY A 46 -12.33 14.77 40.05
CA GLY A 46 -12.46 15.75 38.97
C GLY A 46 -11.55 15.52 37.76
N PHE A 47 -10.95 14.33 37.61
CA PHE A 47 -10.19 13.93 36.41
C PHE A 47 -11.01 14.18 35.15
N GLY A 48 -10.50 15.05 34.26
CA GLY A 48 -11.17 15.44 33.02
C GLY A 48 -12.42 16.32 33.16
N SER A 49 -12.70 16.92 34.33
CA SER A 49 -13.95 17.67 34.54
C SER A 49 -13.79 19.13 34.98
N TYR A 50 -12.94 19.45 35.98
CA TYR A 50 -12.86 20.83 36.52
C TYR A 50 -11.56 21.22 37.23
N ASN A 51 -10.69 20.26 37.58
CA ASN A 51 -9.42 20.61 38.21
C ASN A 51 -8.39 20.99 37.15
N ILE A 52 -7.63 22.06 37.44
CA ILE A 52 -6.41 22.41 36.72
C ILE A 52 -5.44 21.26 36.99
N GLU A 53 -5.46 20.24 36.14
CA GLU A 53 -4.30 19.39 35.96
C GLU A 53 -3.10 20.32 35.74
N LYS A 54 -1.93 19.96 36.27
CA LYS A 54 -0.69 20.57 35.78
C LYS A 54 -0.75 20.38 34.27
N GLU A 55 -0.92 21.47 33.50
CA GLU A 55 -1.16 21.37 32.07
C GLU A 55 -0.12 20.39 31.51
N PRO A 56 -0.53 19.31 30.82
CA PRO A 56 0.43 18.51 30.07
C PRO A 56 1.23 19.50 29.23
N ILE A 57 2.56 19.32 29.20
CA ILE A 57 3.50 20.17 28.45
C ILE A 57 2.81 20.63 27.19
N SER A 58 2.48 21.91 27.05
CA SER A 58 1.72 22.34 25.88
C SER A 58 2.58 22.17 24.63
N PRO A 59 2.01 21.80 23.47
CA PRO A 59 2.75 21.82 22.22
C PRO A 59 3.29 23.24 21.96
N PRO A 60 4.31 23.41 21.10
CA PRO A 60 4.87 24.71 20.78
C PRO A 60 3.78 25.72 20.37
N HIS A 61 4.00 27.01 20.63
CA HIS A 61 3.05 28.05 20.29
C HIS A 61 2.68 28.00 18.79
N GLY A 62 1.39 27.89 18.49
CA GLY A 62 0.88 27.77 17.11
C GLY A 62 0.77 26.33 16.59
N CYS A 63 1.16 25.32 17.38
CA CYS A 63 0.94 23.91 17.05
C CYS A 63 -0.24 23.33 17.83
N SER A 64 -1.08 22.56 17.13
CA SER A 64 -2.27 21.90 17.69
C SER A 64 -2.18 20.40 17.46
N ALA A 65 -2.68 19.64 18.44
CA ALA A 65 -2.76 18.18 18.39
C ALA A 65 -4.03 17.75 17.66
N TYR A 66 -3.91 16.74 16.79
CA TYR A 66 -5.02 16.16 16.05
C TYR A 66 -4.98 14.64 16.11
N ILE A 67 -6.16 14.03 16.11
CA ILE A 67 -6.31 12.57 16.11
C ILE A 67 -6.89 12.18 14.75
N HIS A 68 -6.14 11.38 14.01
CA HIS A 68 -6.62 10.77 12.77
C HIS A 68 -7.80 9.83 13.08
N PRO A 69 -8.77 9.65 12.16
CA PRO A 69 -9.86 8.67 12.32
C PRO A 69 -9.50 7.26 12.77
N GLU A 70 -8.28 6.80 12.51
CA GLU A 70 -7.77 5.50 12.96
C GLU A 70 -7.12 5.52 14.35
N GLY A 71 -7.06 6.68 15.00
CA GLY A 71 -6.56 6.88 16.35
C GLY A 71 -5.11 7.37 16.46
N GLN A 72 -4.39 7.51 15.34
CA GLN A 72 -3.01 8.02 15.35
C GLN A 72 -2.99 9.52 15.69
N LEU A 73 -2.19 9.88 16.69
CA LEU A 73 -1.89 11.28 17.05
C LEU A 73 -0.87 11.87 16.08
N TYR A 74 -1.11 13.11 15.66
CA TYR A 74 -0.17 13.96 14.92
C TYR A 74 -0.39 15.44 15.31
N PHE A 75 0.47 16.31 14.81
CA PHE A 75 0.43 17.74 15.11
C PHE A 75 0.48 18.56 13.83
N ALA A 76 -0.24 19.68 13.81
CA ALA A 76 -0.14 20.68 12.77
C ALA A 76 0.20 22.04 13.38
N CYS A 77 1.14 22.75 12.78
CA CYS A 77 1.65 24.04 13.21
C CYS A 77 1.27 25.11 12.18
N ALA A 78 0.65 26.18 12.65
CA ALA A 78 0.21 27.33 11.87
C ALA A 78 1.38 28.26 11.49
N THR A 79 2.40 27.70 10.84
CA THR A 79 3.56 28.42 10.28
C THR A 79 3.31 28.82 8.83
N THR A 80 4.27 29.46 8.17
CA THR A 80 4.22 29.75 6.72
C THR A 80 5.48 29.20 6.05
N PRO A 81 5.40 28.07 5.31
CA PRO A 81 4.20 27.25 5.07
C PRO A 81 3.70 26.55 6.36
N PRO A 82 2.42 26.13 6.42
CA PRO A 82 1.92 25.24 7.48
C PRO A 82 2.75 23.96 7.55
N VAL A 83 2.98 23.47 8.76
CA VAL A 83 3.81 22.28 9.00
C VAL A 83 2.98 21.19 9.66
N VAL A 84 3.10 19.96 9.17
CA VAL A 84 2.49 18.78 9.77
C VAL A 84 3.59 17.80 10.18
N THR A 85 3.42 17.16 11.34
CA THR A 85 4.38 16.18 11.84
C THR A 85 3.72 15.11 12.71
N GLU A 86 4.25 13.89 12.67
CA GLU A 86 3.92 12.81 13.61
C GLU A 86 4.87 12.75 14.83
N ALA A 87 5.82 13.68 14.93
CA ALA A 87 6.69 13.79 16.09
C ALA A 87 5.83 14.12 17.34
N TYR A 88 6.09 13.42 18.44
CA TYR A 88 5.32 13.62 19.69
C TYR A 88 5.73 14.96 20.33
N LEU A 89 5.01 16.04 20.00
CA LEU A 89 5.33 17.40 20.43
C LEU A 89 5.04 17.67 21.92
N TYR A 90 4.56 16.69 22.68
CA TYR A 90 4.53 16.80 24.14
C TYR A 90 5.90 16.53 24.79
N SER A 91 6.93 16.20 23.99
CA SER A 91 8.33 16.04 24.44
C SER A 91 9.16 17.26 24.04
N ASP A 92 9.78 17.94 25.01
CA ASP A 92 10.63 19.13 24.79
C ASP A 92 11.73 18.87 23.74
N LYS A 93 12.37 17.69 23.79
CA LYS A 93 13.39 17.28 22.80
C LYS A 93 12.84 17.31 21.36
N ASN A 94 11.62 16.84 21.16
CA ASN A 94 10.96 16.81 19.85
C ASN A 94 10.46 18.19 19.45
N GLN A 95 10.00 19.00 20.41
CA GLN A 95 9.63 20.40 20.16
C GLN A 95 10.81 21.19 19.63
N GLU A 96 11.94 21.18 20.35
CA GLU A 96 13.17 21.86 19.95
C GLU A 96 13.67 21.37 18.58
N ALA A 97 13.54 20.06 18.31
CA ALA A 97 13.90 19.46 17.03
C ALA A 97 13.07 20.03 15.86
N ILE A 98 11.74 20.02 16.01
CA ILE A 98 10.83 20.46 14.96
C ILE A 98 10.97 21.95 14.72
N VAL A 99 11.04 22.77 15.78
CA VAL A 99 11.27 24.22 15.64
C VAL A 99 12.59 24.49 14.91
N TYR A 100 13.68 23.80 15.29
CA TYR A 100 14.97 23.91 14.61
C TYR A 100 14.85 23.57 13.11
N TRP A 101 14.19 22.47 12.75
CA TRP A 101 14.06 22.04 11.36
C TRP A 101 13.15 22.95 10.52
N ILE A 102 12.10 23.52 11.10
CA ILE A 102 11.29 24.56 10.46
C ILE A 102 12.17 25.78 10.13
N GLU A 103 13.01 26.23 11.07
CA GLU A 103 13.94 27.34 10.82
C GLU A 103 14.98 27.01 9.74
N GLN A 104 15.56 25.79 9.75
CA GLN A 104 16.51 25.38 8.71
C GLN A 104 15.86 25.30 7.33
N PHE A 105 14.63 24.78 7.26
CA PHE A 105 13.87 24.72 6.01
C PHE A 105 13.63 26.12 5.44
N ASN A 106 13.17 27.07 6.26
CA ASN A 106 12.94 28.45 5.84
C ASN A 106 14.24 29.15 5.40
N LYS A 107 15.34 28.96 6.13
CA LYS A 107 16.66 29.47 5.70
C LYS A 107 17.08 28.91 4.34
N LEU A 108 16.77 27.65 4.07
CA LEU A 108 17.09 27.02 2.80
C LEU A 108 16.21 27.57 1.66
N LEU A 109 14.91 27.81 1.90
CA LEU A 109 14.05 28.51 0.94
C LEU A 109 14.59 29.91 0.62
N ASP A 110 14.98 30.68 1.64
CA ASP A 110 15.55 32.02 1.47
C ASP A 110 16.86 31.99 0.68
N ALA A 111 17.76 31.05 1.02
CA ALA A 111 19.04 30.88 0.35
C ALA A 111 18.88 30.52 -1.13
N ARG A 112 17.88 29.70 -1.46
CA ARG A 112 17.54 29.31 -2.85
C ARG A 112 16.59 30.28 -3.55
N ARG A 113 16.08 31.31 -2.84
CA ARG A 113 15.08 32.27 -3.34
C ARG A 113 13.81 31.59 -3.86
N ILE A 114 13.38 30.52 -3.20
CA ILE A 114 12.16 29.77 -3.54
C ILE A 114 10.98 30.39 -2.79
N ILE A 115 9.93 30.75 -3.54
CA ILE A 115 8.68 31.27 -2.98
C ILE A 115 7.62 30.18 -3.11
N LEU A 116 7.13 29.67 -1.98
CA LEU A 116 6.08 28.65 -1.97
C LEU A 116 4.68 29.29 -2.09
N PRO A 117 3.77 28.71 -2.89
CA PRO A 117 2.36 29.08 -2.88
C PRO A 117 1.72 28.90 -1.50
N LYS A 118 0.68 29.69 -1.20
CA LYS A 118 -0.07 29.59 0.07
C LYS A 118 -0.83 28.27 0.26
N THR A 119 -1.01 27.52 -0.81
CA THR A 119 -1.69 26.21 -0.83
C THR A 119 -0.76 25.05 -0.47
N VAL A 120 0.53 25.33 -0.28
CA VAL A 120 1.55 24.34 0.05
C VAL A 120 1.59 24.07 1.55
N GLU A 121 1.71 22.80 1.90
CA GLU A 121 1.93 22.31 3.25
C GLU A 121 3.22 21.48 3.31
N LEU A 122 3.98 21.66 4.39
CA LEU A 122 5.24 20.97 4.64
C LEU A 122 5.02 19.84 5.63
N PHE A 123 5.44 18.63 5.26
CA PHE A 123 5.56 17.53 6.21
C PHE A 123 6.99 17.43 6.74
N LEU A 124 7.13 17.26 8.07
CA LEU A 124 8.41 16.98 8.72
C LEU A 124 8.32 15.71 9.57
N GLN A 125 9.31 14.85 9.44
CA GLN A 125 9.50 13.66 10.27
C GLN A 125 10.91 13.63 10.82
N LEU A 126 11.04 13.46 12.14
CA LEU A 126 12.34 13.22 12.77
C LEU A 126 12.77 11.77 12.51
N SER A 127 14.03 11.59 12.14
CA SER A 127 14.62 10.24 12.02
C SER A 127 14.75 9.60 13.40
N ASP A 128 14.42 8.31 13.51
CA ASP A 128 14.66 7.53 14.73
C ASP A 128 16.13 7.07 14.86
N GLU A 129 16.87 7.05 13.74
CA GLU A 129 18.23 6.48 13.65
C GLU A 129 19.34 7.54 13.60
N SER A 130 19.01 8.75 13.14
CA SER A 130 19.96 9.84 12.94
C SER A 130 19.39 11.17 13.42
N ASP A 131 20.23 12.21 13.48
CA ASP A 131 19.77 13.57 13.72
C ASP A 131 19.13 14.21 12.48
N ASP A 132 18.95 13.47 11.39
CA ASP A 132 18.32 13.95 10.15
C ASP A 132 16.82 14.23 10.33
N CYS A 133 16.29 15.09 9.47
CA CYS A 133 14.85 15.31 9.34
C CYS A 133 14.41 15.03 7.91
N LEU A 134 13.41 14.17 7.79
CA LEU A 134 12.80 13.81 6.53
C LEU A 134 11.68 14.80 6.20
N TYR A 135 11.54 15.16 4.93
CA TYR A 135 10.49 16.09 4.50
C TYR A 135 9.96 15.81 3.10
N TYR A 136 8.76 16.34 2.85
CA TYR A 136 8.22 16.57 1.52
C TYR A 136 7.20 17.73 1.58
N LEU A 137 6.87 18.30 0.43
CA LEU A 137 5.83 19.31 0.29
C LEU A 137 4.64 18.71 -0.46
N VAL A 138 3.44 19.20 -0.15
CA VAL A 138 2.24 18.92 -0.93
C VAL A 138 1.55 20.23 -1.31
N ASP A 139 1.03 20.31 -2.53
CA ASP A 139 0.27 21.47 -2.98
C ASP A 139 -1.22 21.11 -3.16
N TYR A 140 -2.07 21.74 -2.35
CA TYR A 140 -3.52 21.58 -2.41
C TYR A 140 -4.17 22.24 -3.64
N ALA A 141 -3.45 23.09 -4.40
CA ALA A 141 -3.97 23.64 -5.65
C ALA A 141 -3.78 22.68 -6.84
N THR A 142 -2.62 22.02 -6.90
CA THR A 142 -2.23 21.19 -8.04
C THR A 142 -2.30 19.69 -7.77
N HIS A 143 -2.60 19.30 -6.52
CA HIS A 143 -2.76 17.93 -6.03
C HIS A 143 -1.54 17.04 -6.29
N VAL A 144 -0.33 17.56 -6.04
CA VAL A 144 0.91 16.79 -6.16
C VAL A 144 1.81 16.97 -4.94
N ALA A 145 2.55 15.93 -4.61
CA ALA A 145 3.73 16.02 -3.77
C ALA A 145 4.95 16.49 -4.58
N PHE A 146 5.84 17.25 -3.96
CA PHE A 146 7.08 17.74 -4.57
C PHE A 146 8.14 18.09 -3.52
N TRP A 147 9.33 18.47 -4.00
CA TRP A 147 10.49 18.84 -3.19
C TRP A 147 11.17 20.10 -3.76
N ILE A 148 12.15 20.65 -3.05
CA ILE A 148 12.79 21.95 -3.38
C ILE A 148 14.18 21.80 -3.99
N GLU A 149 14.70 20.58 -4.10
CA GLU A 149 15.86 20.25 -4.91
C GLU A 149 15.54 20.45 -6.40
N ASP A 150 16.52 20.99 -7.13
CA ASP A 150 16.39 21.26 -8.56
C ASP A 150 16.17 19.96 -9.35
N GLU A 151 16.86 18.89 -8.96
CA GLU A 151 16.74 17.54 -9.51
C GLU A 151 16.86 16.50 -8.39
N ILE A 152 15.95 15.53 -8.38
CA ILE A 152 15.99 14.34 -7.52
C ILE A 152 15.71 13.13 -8.38
N ALA A 153 16.54 12.09 -8.27
CA ALA A 153 16.26 10.83 -8.95
C ALA A 153 15.09 10.11 -8.27
N THR A 154 14.18 9.54 -9.06
CA THR A 154 13.06 8.75 -8.53
C THR A 154 13.52 7.55 -7.71
N GLU A 155 14.70 7.00 -8.04
CA GLU A 155 15.36 5.93 -7.29
C GLU A 155 15.71 6.34 -5.86
N ASP A 156 16.19 7.58 -5.65
CA ASP A 156 16.53 8.11 -4.31
C ASP A 156 15.28 8.26 -3.42
N LEU A 157 14.11 8.41 -4.05
CA LEU A 157 12.80 8.46 -3.40
C LEU A 157 12.11 7.09 -3.31
N TRP A 158 12.78 6.02 -3.75
CA TRP A 158 12.24 4.66 -3.82
C TRP A 158 10.93 4.57 -4.62
N PHE A 159 10.81 5.41 -5.65
CA PHE A 159 9.67 5.36 -6.55
C PHE A 159 9.78 4.18 -7.52
N PRO A 160 8.63 3.61 -7.94
CA PRO A 160 8.60 2.68 -9.05
C PRO A 160 9.07 3.35 -10.35
N GLU A 161 9.50 2.53 -11.32
CA GLU A 161 9.91 2.99 -12.64
C GLU A 161 8.77 3.73 -13.35
N VAL A 162 9.11 4.80 -14.07
CA VAL A 162 8.14 5.67 -14.76
C VAL A 162 8.39 5.71 -16.26
N ALA A 163 7.30 5.68 -17.02
CA ALA A 163 7.32 5.64 -18.49
C ALA A 163 7.38 7.05 -19.13
N SER A 164 6.83 8.05 -18.45
CA SER A 164 6.78 9.43 -18.93
C SER A 164 6.58 10.42 -17.79
N LYS A 165 6.66 11.72 -18.09
CA LYS A 165 6.32 12.79 -17.12
C LYS A 165 4.85 12.77 -16.71
N THR A 166 3.95 12.39 -17.61
CA THR A 166 2.53 12.22 -17.29
C THR A 166 2.33 11.08 -16.31
N HIS A 167 3.02 9.95 -16.54
CA HIS A 167 3.00 8.81 -15.65
C HIS A 167 3.57 9.15 -14.26
N LEU A 168 4.71 9.86 -14.20
CA LEU A 168 5.27 10.37 -12.94
C LEU A 168 4.31 11.29 -12.19
N ARG A 169 3.60 12.19 -12.90
CA ARG A 169 2.63 13.09 -12.27
C ARG A 169 1.50 12.34 -11.57
N ILE A 170 1.08 11.18 -12.10
CA ILE A 170 0.08 10.32 -11.43
C ILE A 170 0.61 9.83 -10.08
N HIS A 171 1.86 9.37 -10.02
CA HIS A 171 2.46 8.93 -8.76
C HIS A 171 2.62 10.08 -7.76
N LEU A 172 3.03 11.27 -8.21
CA LEU A 172 3.06 12.45 -7.34
C LEU A 172 1.67 12.84 -6.81
N THR A 173 0.61 12.57 -7.58
CA THR A 173 -0.78 12.77 -7.16
C THR A 173 -1.21 11.72 -6.14
N GLU A 174 -0.77 10.47 -6.29
CA GLU A 174 -0.96 9.40 -5.28
C GLU A 174 -0.33 9.79 -3.94
N GLN A 175 0.92 10.31 -3.95
CA GLN A 175 1.60 10.80 -2.75
C GLN A 175 0.84 11.97 -2.08
N TYR A 176 0.23 12.86 -2.87
CA TYR A 176 -0.65 13.92 -2.35
C TYR A 176 -1.87 13.33 -1.64
N TRP A 177 -2.60 12.41 -2.27
CA TRP A 177 -3.79 11.82 -1.65
C TRP A 177 -3.45 10.99 -0.42
N ALA A 178 -2.30 10.32 -0.40
CA ALA A 178 -1.80 9.63 0.79
C ALA A 178 -1.53 10.60 1.95
N HIS A 179 -0.98 11.79 1.66
CA HIS A 179 -0.83 12.83 2.68
C HIS A 179 -2.19 13.29 3.23
N VAL A 180 -3.16 13.59 2.35
CA VAL A 180 -4.51 14.01 2.77
C VAL A 180 -5.21 12.92 3.57
N GLU A 181 -5.01 11.65 3.21
CA GLU A 181 -5.49 10.50 3.99
C GLU A 181 -4.86 10.52 5.39
N TYR A 182 -3.54 10.64 5.49
CA TYR A 182 -2.83 10.52 6.77
C TYR A 182 -3.06 11.72 7.71
N PHE A 183 -3.29 12.91 7.15
CA PHE A 183 -3.40 14.18 7.88
C PHE A 183 -4.69 14.93 7.49
N SER A 184 -5.83 14.29 7.76
CA SER A 184 -7.14 14.73 7.28
C SER A 184 -7.87 15.73 8.20
N ALA A 185 -7.48 15.82 9.48
CA ALA A 185 -8.29 16.47 10.52
C ALA A 185 -7.96 17.96 10.72
N HIS A 186 -6.71 18.40 10.53
CA HIS A 186 -6.33 19.78 10.79
C HIS A 186 -6.87 20.78 9.75
N ARG A 187 -7.20 20.30 8.54
CA ARG A 187 -7.75 21.13 7.46
C ARG A 187 -9.19 20.84 7.09
N CYS A 188 -9.90 20.00 7.85
CA CYS A 188 -11.26 19.61 7.47
C CYS A 188 -12.25 20.80 7.41
N SER A 189 -11.98 21.89 8.12
CA SER A 189 -12.76 23.13 8.04
C SER A 189 -12.46 23.99 6.81
N GLU A 190 -11.29 23.81 6.19
CA GLU A 190 -10.86 24.55 4.98
C GLU A 190 -11.27 23.84 3.69
N LEU A 191 -11.47 22.52 3.77
CA LEU A 191 -11.82 21.68 2.64
C LEU A 191 -13.33 21.60 2.45
N SER A 192 -13.75 21.55 1.20
CA SER A 192 -15.13 21.25 0.81
C SER A 192 -15.19 19.99 -0.07
N MET A 193 -16.40 19.47 -0.31
CA MET A 193 -16.59 18.31 -1.20
C MET A 193 -16.06 18.54 -2.62
N SER A 194 -16.06 19.79 -3.10
CA SER A 194 -15.46 20.13 -4.39
C SER A 194 -13.93 20.07 -4.33
N ASN A 195 -13.31 20.54 -3.26
CA ASN A 195 -11.85 20.43 -3.06
C ASN A 195 -11.40 18.96 -2.99
N LEU A 196 -12.26 18.06 -2.53
CA LEU A 196 -11.99 16.62 -2.44
C LEU A 196 -12.31 15.86 -3.75
N HIS A 197 -12.78 16.56 -4.79
CA HIS A 197 -13.12 15.97 -6.09
C HIS A 197 -14.08 14.77 -6.00
N VAL A 198 -15.05 14.83 -5.07
CA VAL A 198 -15.98 13.70 -4.81
C VAL A 198 -16.81 13.34 -6.04
N ASP A 199 -17.23 14.34 -6.82
CA ASP A 199 -18.05 14.12 -8.01
C ASP A 199 -17.27 13.46 -9.14
N GLU A 200 -16.00 13.84 -9.30
CA GLU A 200 -15.09 13.18 -10.23
C GLU A 200 -14.86 11.73 -9.80
N LEU A 201 -14.59 11.50 -8.51
CA LEU A 201 -14.38 10.17 -7.96
C LEU A 201 -15.62 9.27 -8.16
N ALA A 202 -16.82 9.79 -7.87
CA ALA A 202 -18.07 9.08 -8.12
C ALA A 202 -18.25 8.75 -9.61
N THR A 203 -17.86 9.65 -10.51
CA THR A 203 -17.90 9.41 -11.96
C THR A 203 -16.92 8.31 -12.37
N VAL A 204 -15.72 8.27 -11.77
CA VAL A 204 -14.74 7.20 -11.98
C VAL A 204 -15.31 5.83 -11.57
N PHE A 205 -15.93 5.73 -10.39
CA PHE A 205 -16.56 4.48 -9.96
C PHE A 205 -17.80 4.10 -10.80
N LEU A 206 -18.57 5.08 -11.26
CA LEU A 206 -19.70 4.84 -12.15
C LEU A 206 -19.22 4.27 -13.49
N HIS A 207 -18.18 4.86 -14.08
CA HIS A 207 -17.53 4.35 -15.28
C HIS A 207 -16.96 2.95 -15.06
N GLY A 208 -16.20 2.75 -13.97
CA GLY A 208 -15.64 1.45 -13.61
C GLY A 208 -16.70 0.37 -13.48
N ARG A 209 -17.84 0.67 -12.84
CA ARG A 209 -18.98 -0.24 -12.77
C ARG A 209 -19.52 -0.62 -14.15
N ALA A 210 -19.72 0.37 -15.02
CA ALA A 210 -20.21 0.12 -16.38
C ALA A 210 -19.22 -0.75 -17.16
N ASP A 211 -17.93 -0.41 -17.10
CA ASP A 211 -16.86 -1.14 -17.75
C ASP A 211 -16.79 -2.61 -17.29
N ARG A 212 -16.87 -2.89 -15.98
CA ARG A 212 -16.94 -4.26 -15.45
C ARG A 212 -18.17 -5.05 -15.90
N LEU A 213 -19.31 -4.38 -16.10
CA LEU A 213 -20.54 -5.03 -16.58
C LEU A 213 -20.51 -5.32 -18.08
N THR A 214 -19.78 -4.51 -18.86
CA THR A 214 -19.73 -4.62 -20.32
C THR A 214 -18.47 -5.30 -20.85
N SER A 215 -17.42 -5.45 -20.03
CA SER A 215 -16.12 -5.99 -20.43
C SER A 215 -15.59 -7.03 -19.43
N ALA A 216 -15.27 -8.21 -19.93
CA ALA A 216 -14.62 -9.27 -19.15
C ALA A 216 -13.15 -8.93 -18.82
N THR A 217 -12.50 -8.13 -19.66
CA THR A 217 -11.08 -7.74 -19.57
C THR A 217 -10.90 -6.31 -19.06
N SER A 218 -11.90 -5.76 -18.38
CA SER A 218 -11.79 -4.45 -17.71
C SER A 218 -10.59 -4.45 -16.75
N THR A 219 -9.84 -3.35 -16.78
CA THR A 219 -8.68 -3.09 -15.92
C THR A 219 -9.09 -2.55 -14.54
N PHE A 220 -10.34 -2.11 -14.36
CA PHE A 220 -10.79 -1.44 -13.14
C PHE A 220 -10.59 -2.32 -11.88
N PRO A 221 -10.11 -1.77 -10.75
CA PRO A 221 -9.60 -2.57 -9.63
C PRO A 221 -10.67 -3.28 -8.78
N TYR A 222 -11.96 -3.04 -9.06
CA TYR A 222 -13.10 -3.52 -8.29
C TYR A 222 -14.17 -4.13 -9.20
N ASP A 223 -14.94 -5.09 -8.67
CA ASP A 223 -16.10 -5.63 -9.37
C ASP A 223 -17.28 -4.64 -9.40
N ALA A 224 -18.28 -4.95 -10.22
CA ALA A 224 -19.46 -4.11 -10.38
C ALA A 224 -20.28 -3.94 -9.08
N ALA A 225 -20.26 -4.91 -8.17
CA ALA A 225 -20.97 -4.84 -6.89
C ALA A 225 -20.21 -3.92 -5.92
N GLN A 226 -18.91 -4.11 -5.78
CA GLN A 226 -18.01 -3.23 -5.01
C GLN A 226 -18.08 -1.79 -5.50
N CYS A 227 -18.08 -1.55 -6.81
CA CYS A 227 -18.28 -0.20 -7.36
C CYS A 227 -19.64 0.39 -6.95
N SER A 228 -20.70 -0.42 -6.89
CA SER A 228 -22.00 0.03 -6.40
C SER A 228 -21.95 0.42 -4.92
N ASP A 229 -21.28 -0.37 -4.08
CA ASP A 229 -21.11 -0.10 -2.66
C ASP A 229 -20.30 1.19 -2.44
N PHE A 230 -19.22 1.41 -3.19
CA PHE A 230 -18.44 2.64 -3.12
C PHE A 230 -19.21 3.87 -3.61
N LEU A 231 -20.05 3.72 -4.64
CA LEU A 231 -20.95 4.80 -5.07
C LEU A 231 -21.94 5.19 -3.97
N GLU A 232 -22.46 4.22 -3.22
CA GLU A 232 -23.31 4.50 -2.05
C GLU A 232 -22.54 5.27 -0.98
N VAL A 233 -21.33 4.83 -0.64
CA VAL A 233 -20.44 5.54 0.31
C VAL A 233 -20.18 6.98 -0.13
N LEU A 234 -19.86 7.22 -1.40
CA LEU A 234 -19.62 8.56 -1.93
C LEU A 234 -20.89 9.43 -1.93
N ASN A 235 -22.05 8.84 -2.21
CA ASN A 235 -23.33 9.53 -2.11
C ASN A 235 -23.66 9.92 -0.67
N SER A 236 -23.40 9.05 0.30
CA SER A 236 -23.53 9.38 1.72
C SER A 236 -22.55 10.45 2.15
N ALA A 237 -21.30 10.38 1.69
CA ALA A 237 -20.28 11.40 2.00
C ALA A 237 -20.74 12.81 1.58
N ARG A 238 -21.42 12.96 0.43
CA ARG A 238 -21.95 14.25 -0.05
C ARG A 238 -22.94 14.91 0.89
N THR A 239 -23.70 14.13 1.67
CA THR A 239 -24.73 14.66 2.58
C THR A 239 -24.19 14.87 4.00
N CYS A 240 -23.04 14.27 4.32
CA CYS A 240 -22.36 14.46 5.59
C CYS A 240 -21.61 15.79 5.64
N ALA A 241 -21.48 16.35 6.85
CA ALA A 241 -20.56 17.46 7.08
C ALA A 241 -19.11 17.01 6.78
N VAL A 242 -18.31 17.91 6.20
CA VAL A 242 -16.89 17.67 5.99
C VAL A 242 -16.23 17.58 7.36
N ASN A 243 -15.68 16.41 7.66
CA ASN A 243 -14.93 16.14 8.87
C ASN A 243 -13.76 15.20 8.53
N ALA A 244 -12.90 14.94 9.51
CA ALA A 244 -11.73 14.08 9.33
C ALA A 244 -12.06 12.70 8.74
N HIS A 245 -13.16 12.05 9.18
CA HIS A 245 -13.56 10.73 8.68
C HIS A 245 -13.94 10.77 7.21
N THR A 246 -14.72 11.77 6.79
CA THR A 246 -15.15 11.94 5.40
C THR A 246 -13.95 12.23 4.50
N VAL A 247 -13.07 13.17 4.89
CA VAL A 247 -11.83 13.51 4.17
C VAL A 247 -10.95 12.27 3.99
N THR A 248 -10.70 11.53 5.08
CA THR A 248 -9.87 10.31 5.05
C THR A 248 -10.45 9.27 4.10
N THR A 249 -11.77 9.06 4.15
CA THR A 249 -12.44 8.06 3.31
C THR A 249 -12.30 8.41 1.82
N ILE A 250 -12.52 9.67 1.46
CA ILE A 250 -12.40 10.13 0.06
C ILE A 250 -10.94 10.07 -0.40
N ALA A 251 -10.00 10.56 0.41
CA ALA A 251 -8.58 10.53 0.09
C ALA A 251 -8.08 9.10 -0.12
N ARG A 252 -8.49 8.16 0.74
CA ARG A 252 -8.16 6.73 0.61
C ARG A 252 -8.64 6.13 -0.70
N LEU A 253 -9.86 6.46 -1.13
CA LEU A 253 -10.37 6.00 -2.42
C LEU A 253 -9.57 6.61 -3.59
N TRP A 254 -9.18 7.88 -3.48
CA TRP A 254 -8.30 8.52 -4.46
C TRP A 254 -6.91 7.89 -4.54
N VAL A 255 -6.30 7.52 -3.40
CA VAL A 255 -5.02 6.76 -3.38
C VAL A 255 -5.16 5.49 -4.21
N ILE A 256 -6.23 4.73 -4.02
CA ILE A 256 -6.44 3.47 -4.76
C ILE A 256 -6.65 3.73 -6.26
N ILE A 257 -7.45 4.74 -6.63
CA ILE A 257 -7.68 5.08 -8.04
C ILE A 257 -6.41 5.61 -8.71
N THR A 258 -5.61 6.42 -8.03
CA THR A 258 -4.35 6.94 -8.58
C THR A 258 -3.29 5.87 -8.71
N HIS A 259 -3.17 4.97 -7.73
CA HIS A 259 -2.34 3.76 -7.82
C HIS A 259 -2.74 2.88 -9.02
N TYR A 260 -4.03 2.65 -9.19
CA TYR A 260 -4.57 1.93 -10.34
C TYR A 260 -4.23 2.62 -11.68
N ARG A 261 -4.40 3.95 -11.75
CA ARG A 261 -4.06 4.75 -12.94
C ARG A 261 -2.56 4.68 -13.27
N PHE A 262 -1.71 4.66 -12.24
CA PHE A 262 -0.27 4.49 -12.40
C PHE A 262 0.05 3.14 -13.06
N ASN A 263 -0.41 2.04 -12.46
CA ASN A 263 -0.14 0.68 -12.97
C ASN A 263 -0.65 0.43 -14.40
N ASN A 264 -1.63 1.20 -14.88
CA ASN A 264 -2.20 1.06 -16.23
C ASN A 264 -1.70 2.13 -17.21
N LEU A 265 -0.65 2.88 -16.87
CA LEU A 265 -0.10 3.95 -17.71
C LEU A 265 -1.18 4.94 -18.18
N TYR A 266 -2.09 5.32 -17.27
CA TYR A 266 -3.27 6.10 -17.61
C TYR A 266 -2.91 7.46 -18.24
N GLY A 267 -3.47 7.75 -19.42
CA GLY A 267 -3.17 8.99 -20.15
C GLY A 267 -1.80 9.03 -20.83
N ASP A 268 -1.04 7.93 -20.79
CA ASP A 268 0.16 7.74 -21.58
C ASP A 268 -0.17 7.23 -23.00
N LEU A 269 0.81 7.27 -23.92
CA LEU A 269 0.68 6.74 -25.28
C LEU A 269 0.44 5.23 -25.26
N ASN A 270 1.08 4.52 -24.32
CA ASN A 270 1.02 3.07 -24.19
C ASN A 270 0.07 2.63 -23.06
N ALA A 271 -1.00 3.39 -22.81
CA ALA A 271 -2.00 3.08 -21.78
C ALA A 271 -2.56 1.65 -21.93
N ARG A 272 -2.67 0.92 -20.82
CA ARG A 272 -3.31 -0.40 -20.80
C ARG A 272 -4.83 -0.25 -20.84
N LEU A 273 -5.44 -0.82 -21.88
CA LEU A 273 -6.90 -0.75 -22.08
C LEU A 273 -7.61 -2.09 -21.79
N SER A 274 -6.86 -3.17 -21.63
CA SER A 274 -7.40 -4.48 -21.22
C SER A 274 -6.45 -5.18 -20.27
N SER A 275 -7.01 -5.91 -19.30
CA SER A 275 -6.25 -6.54 -18.21
C SER A 275 -5.29 -7.64 -18.68
N ASP A 276 -5.54 -8.21 -19.85
CA ASP A 276 -4.72 -9.23 -20.52
C ASP A 276 -3.66 -8.64 -21.47
N GLN A 277 -3.68 -7.33 -21.70
CA GLN A 277 -2.71 -6.65 -22.56
C GLN A 277 -1.40 -6.40 -21.80
N SER A 278 -0.28 -6.86 -22.37
CA SER A 278 1.07 -6.46 -21.94
C SER A 278 1.47 -5.15 -22.60
N VAL A 279 1.91 -4.18 -21.80
CA VAL A 279 2.34 -2.82 -22.19
C VAL A 279 3.77 -2.52 -21.75
N LEU A 280 4.38 -3.37 -20.91
CA LEU A 280 5.76 -3.24 -20.46
C LEU A 280 6.68 -4.20 -21.21
N GLU A 281 7.88 -3.72 -21.55
CA GLU A 281 8.94 -4.56 -22.12
C GLU A 281 9.68 -5.29 -21.00
N LEU A 282 9.13 -6.43 -20.56
CA LEU A 282 9.76 -7.27 -19.55
C LEU A 282 10.63 -8.37 -20.16
N PRO A 283 11.69 -8.83 -19.46
CA PRO A 283 12.53 -9.92 -19.93
C PRO A 283 11.73 -11.21 -20.07
N VAL A 284 11.86 -11.87 -21.21
CA VAL A 284 11.20 -13.17 -21.47
C VAL A 284 11.79 -14.23 -20.54
N LEU A 285 10.96 -14.79 -19.68
CA LEU A 285 11.33 -15.90 -18.82
C LEU A 285 11.51 -17.17 -19.67
N SER A 286 12.73 -17.73 -19.70
CA SER A 286 13.01 -18.95 -20.46
C SER A 286 12.61 -20.21 -19.69
N ARG A 287 12.04 -21.20 -20.41
CA ARG A 287 11.64 -22.48 -19.82
C ARG A 287 12.85 -23.38 -19.60
N SER A 288 12.93 -24.01 -18.42
CA SER A 288 13.99 -25.00 -18.16
C SER A 288 13.80 -26.25 -19.03
N ARG A 289 14.91 -26.86 -19.46
CA ARG A 289 14.88 -28.09 -20.29
C ARG A 289 14.17 -29.26 -19.58
N LEU A 290 14.36 -29.37 -18.26
CA LEU A 290 13.69 -30.37 -17.42
C LEU A 290 12.17 -30.19 -17.42
N PHE A 291 11.69 -28.95 -17.31
CA PHE A 291 10.26 -28.65 -17.39
C PHE A 291 9.67 -29.05 -18.74
N SER A 292 10.37 -28.76 -19.84
CA SER A 292 9.92 -29.16 -21.19
C SER A 292 9.77 -30.67 -21.33
N ILE A 293 10.74 -31.46 -20.84
CA ILE A 293 10.67 -32.94 -20.88
C ILE A 293 9.52 -33.45 -20.00
N ALA A 294 9.41 -32.95 -18.76
CA ALA A 294 8.34 -33.35 -17.84
C ALA A 294 6.95 -33.03 -18.40
N SER A 295 6.79 -31.87 -19.04
CA SER A 295 5.54 -31.47 -19.68
C SER A 295 5.15 -32.38 -20.83
N GLN A 296 6.10 -32.82 -21.66
CA GLN A 296 5.84 -33.82 -22.71
C GLN A 296 5.36 -35.15 -22.11
N LEU A 297 5.99 -35.62 -21.03
CA LEU A 297 5.58 -36.85 -20.33
C LEU A 297 4.19 -36.74 -19.69
N LEU A 298 3.82 -35.52 -19.26
CA LEU A 298 2.54 -35.21 -18.63
C LEU A 298 1.51 -34.65 -19.62
N PHE A 299 1.60 -35.06 -20.90
CA PHE A 299 0.61 -34.74 -21.94
C PHE A 299 0.35 -33.24 -22.11
N LYS A 300 1.36 -32.39 -21.93
CA LYS A 300 1.25 -30.92 -22.06
C LYS A 300 0.34 -30.25 -21.04
N ILE A 301 -0.13 -30.97 -20.02
CA ILE A 301 -0.93 -30.39 -18.93
C ILE A 301 -0.13 -29.30 -18.18
N PRO A 302 1.17 -29.48 -17.85
CA PRO A 302 1.95 -28.43 -17.20
C PRO A 302 2.09 -27.15 -18.04
N ASP A 303 2.21 -27.26 -19.36
CA ASP A 303 2.26 -26.11 -20.27
C ASP A 303 0.94 -25.31 -20.22
N ALA A 304 -0.21 -25.99 -20.10
CA ALA A 304 -1.50 -25.34 -19.98
C ALA A 304 -1.66 -24.59 -18.63
N TYR A 305 -1.20 -25.19 -17.52
CA TYR A 305 -1.20 -24.51 -16.22
C TYR A 305 -0.26 -23.30 -16.21
N GLU A 306 0.92 -23.42 -16.81
CA GLU A 306 1.86 -22.32 -16.96
C GLU A 306 1.23 -21.17 -17.74
N ALA A 307 0.64 -21.44 -18.91
CA ALA A 307 -0.01 -20.41 -19.73
C ALA A 307 -1.13 -19.69 -18.99
N GLU A 308 -1.91 -20.40 -18.16
CA GLU A 308 -2.92 -19.75 -17.32
C GLU A 308 -2.29 -18.87 -16.23
N LEU A 309 -1.25 -19.34 -15.54
CA LEU A 309 -0.57 -18.52 -14.53
C LEU A 309 0.08 -17.28 -15.15
N GLU A 310 0.65 -17.40 -16.35
CA GLU A 310 1.18 -16.27 -17.14
C GLU A 310 0.06 -15.29 -17.52
N SER A 311 -1.11 -15.78 -17.93
CA SER A 311 -2.27 -14.92 -18.24
C SER A 311 -2.84 -14.18 -17.02
N LEU A 312 -2.59 -14.67 -15.80
CA LEU A 312 -2.99 -14.03 -14.55
C LEU A 312 -1.96 -13.00 -14.05
N TRP A 313 -0.74 -13.05 -14.58
CA TRP A 313 0.41 -12.26 -14.15
C TRP A 313 0.97 -11.43 -15.30
N VAL A 314 0.18 -10.46 -15.75
CA VAL A 314 0.53 -9.61 -16.90
C VAL A 314 1.27 -8.37 -16.41
N ASP A 315 2.49 -8.19 -16.88
CA ASP A 315 3.40 -7.10 -16.51
C ASP A 315 3.57 -6.91 -14.99
N GLU A 316 3.82 -8.01 -14.30
CA GLU A 316 3.94 -8.06 -12.83
C GLU A 316 2.68 -7.68 -12.04
N LEU A 317 1.53 -7.49 -12.72
CA LEU A 317 0.25 -7.18 -12.09
C LEU A 317 -0.65 -8.41 -12.00
N VAL A 318 -1.42 -8.48 -10.92
CA VAL A 318 -2.45 -9.51 -10.73
C VAL A 318 -3.78 -8.86 -10.36
N HIS A 319 -4.80 -9.13 -11.17
CA HIS A 319 -6.17 -8.75 -10.85
C HIS A 319 -6.72 -9.70 -9.78
N GLN A 320 -7.09 -9.14 -8.62
CA GLN A 320 -7.47 -9.92 -7.43
C GLN A 320 -8.61 -10.91 -7.70
N GLU A 321 -9.62 -10.50 -8.46
CA GLU A 321 -10.76 -11.37 -8.79
C GLU A 321 -10.37 -12.55 -9.67
N ALA A 322 -9.60 -12.29 -10.73
CA ALA A 322 -9.11 -13.32 -11.65
C ALA A 322 -8.26 -14.35 -10.89
N TRP A 323 -7.36 -13.87 -10.02
CA TRP A 323 -6.58 -14.73 -9.14
C TRP A 323 -7.46 -15.57 -8.20
N ARG A 324 -8.42 -14.94 -7.52
CA ARG A 324 -9.31 -15.66 -6.58
C ARG A 324 -10.14 -16.72 -7.28
N ALA A 325 -10.65 -16.42 -8.47
CA ALA A 325 -11.39 -17.37 -9.30
C ALA A 325 -10.50 -18.56 -9.70
N ALA A 326 -9.30 -18.28 -10.22
CA ALA A 326 -8.33 -19.31 -10.59
C ALA A 326 -7.91 -20.17 -9.39
N ALA A 327 -7.53 -19.55 -8.27
CA ALA A 327 -7.12 -20.25 -7.05
C ALA A 327 -8.24 -21.15 -6.49
N LYS A 328 -9.50 -20.71 -6.55
CA LYS A 328 -10.66 -21.55 -6.16
C LYS A 328 -10.83 -22.73 -7.12
N SER A 329 -10.79 -22.47 -8.42
CA SER A 329 -10.92 -23.51 -9.47
C SER A 329 -9.85 -24.59 -9.33
N ARG A 330 -8.57 -24.20 -9.18
CA ARG A 330 -7.44 -25.11 -9.05
C ARG A 330 -7.51 -26.00 -7.82
N ARG A 331 -7.97 -25.45 -6.71
CA ARG A 331 -8.19 -26.23 -5.50
C ARG A 331 -9.31 -27.24 -5.64
N LEU A 332 -10.40 -26.86 -6.30
CA LEU A 332 -11.49 -27.79 -6.59
C LEU A 332 -10.96 -28.95 -7.42
N GLU A 333 -10.23 -28.66 -8.49
CA GLU A 333 -9.60 -29.66 -9.35
C GLU A 333 -8.68 -30.62 -8.57
N TRP A 334 -7.76 -30.11 -7.75
CA TRP A 334 -6.87 -30.97 -6.94
C TRP A 334 -7.64 -31.87 -5.97
N ALA A 335 -8.74 -31.38 -5.41
CA ALA A 335 -9.62 -32.15 -4.54
C ALA A 335 -10.37 -33.26 -5.31
N LEU A 336 -10.83 -32.97 -6.54
CA LEU A 336 -11.42 -33.99 -7.42
C LEU A 336 -10.38 -35.04 -7.82
N CYS A 337 -9.16 -34.64 -8.22
CA CYS A 337 -8.08 -35.58 -8.56
C CYS A 337 -7.76 -36.50 -7.37
N SER A 338 -7.69 -35.96 -6.16
CA SER A 338 -7.49 -36.76 -4.93
C SER A 338 -8.63 -37.77 -4.73
N SER A 339 -9.88 -37.34 -4.93
CA SER A 339 -11.06 -38.19 -4.79
C SER A 339 -11.07 -39.33 -5.82
N TRP A 340 -10.77 -39.04 -7.08
CA TRP A 340 -10.67 -40.04 -8.14
C TRP A 340 -9.51 -41.02 -7.91
N ALA A 341 -8.34 -40.52 -7.52
CA ALA A 341 -7.19 -41.35 -7.20
C ALA A 341 -7.46 -42.28 -6.01
N PHE A 342 -8.18 -41.80 -5.00
CA PHE A 342 -8.60 -42.60 -3.85
C PHE A 342 -9.62 -43.68 -4.23
N ALA A 343 -10.61 -43.36 -5.06
CA ALA A 343 -11.56 -44.35 -5.58
C ALA A 343 -10.85 -45.42 -6.41
N LEU A 344 -9.93 -45.03 -7.29
CA LEU A 344 -9.13 -45.95 -8.09
C LEU A 344 -8.20 -46.82 -7.21
N LEU A 345 -7.66 -46.28 -6.11
CA LEU A 345 -6.89 -47.03 -5.13
C LEU A 345 -7.72 -48.16 -4.51
N ILE A 346 -8.97 -47.89 -4.11
CA ILE A 346 -9.90 -48.90 -3.58
C ILE A 346 -10.14 -50.01 -4.63
N VAL A 347 -10.39 -49.63 -5.89
CA VAL A 347 -10.60 -50.60 -6.97
C VAL A 347 -9.35 -51.45 -7.20
N ASN A 348 -8.15 -50.87 -7.23
CA ASN A 348 -6.90 -51.61 -7.36
C ASN A 348 -6.68 -52.61 -6.23
N LEU A 349 -7.05 -52.26 -4.99
CA LEU A 349 -6.98 -53.15 -3.83
C LEU A 349 -7.97 -54.33 -3.96
N MET A 350 -9.17 -54.09 -4.51
CA MET A 350 -10.13 -55.18 -4.82
C MET A 350 -9.61 -56.09 -5.94
N LEU A 351 -9.02 -55.52 -6.98
CA LEU A 351 -8.47 -56.26 -8.13
C LEU A 351 -7.31 -57.19 -7.72
N LEU A 352 -6.50 -56.80 -6.73
CA LEU A 352 -5.44 -57.65 -6.18
C LEU A 352 -5.96 -58.96 -5.57
N MET A 353 -7.25 -59.04 -5.21
CA MET A 353 -7.88 -60.25 -4.70
C MET A 353 -8.21 -61.26 -5.81
N LEU A 354 -8.20 -60.83 -7.07
CA LEU A 354 -8.43 -61.74 -8.21
C LEU A 354 -7.11 -62.41 -8.64
N PRO A 355 -7.08 -63.75 -8.77
CA PRO A 355 -5.86 -64.49 -9.11
C PRO A 355 -5.37 -64.25 -10.56
N SER A 356 -6.23 -63.73 -11.43
CA SER A 356 -5.98 -63.58 -12.87
C SER A 356 -5.28 -62.26 -13.28
N ILE A 357 -4.99 -61.37 -12.32
CA ILE A 357 -4.48 -60.01 -12.61
C ILE A 357 -2.96 -59.94 -12.41
N SER A 358 -2.28 -59.20 -13.28
CA SER A 358 -0.84 -58.96 -13.20
C SER A 358 -0.50 -58.07 -11.99
N ARG A 359 0.05 -58.70 -10.95
CA ARG A 359 0.53 -58.01 -9.72
C ARG A 359 1.43 -56.79 -9.97
N PRO A 360 2.43 -56.80 -10.89
CA PRO A 360 3.28 -55.63 -11.09
C PRO A 360 2.52 -54.41 -11.62
N LEU A 361 1.52 -54.62 -12.47
CA LEU A 361 0.68 -53.54 -12.99
C LEU A 361 -0.19 -52.93 -11.88
N ALA A 362 -0.75 -53.78 -11.02
CA ALA A 362 -1.53 -53.33 -9.86
C ALA A 362 -0.67 -52.51 -8.88
N PHE A 363 0.56 -52.96 -8.57
CA PHE A 363 1.47 -52.20 -7.71
C PHE A 363 1.88 -50.86 -8.31
N ALA A 364 2.17 -50.81 -9.62
CA ALA A 364 2.48 -49.56 -10.30
C ALA A 364 1.30 -48.57 -10.25
N SER A 365 0.08 -49.05 -10.48
CA SER A 365 -1.14 -48.23 -10.38
C SER A 365 -1.36 -47.71 -8.96
N ILE A 366 -1.21 -48.56 -7.94
CA ILE A 366 -1.31 -48.18 -6.53
C ILE A 366 -0.28 -47.09 -6.18
N LEU A 367 0.97 -47.24 -6.63
CA LEU A 367 2.01 -46.25 -6.38
C LEU A 367 1.63 -44.88 -6.99
N MET A 368 1.17 -44.86 -8.23
CA MET A 368 0.72 -43.63 -8.90
C MET A 368 -0.48 -42.99 -8.20
N CYS A 369 -1.47 -43.78 -7.76
CA CYS A 369 -2.59 -43.29 -6.96
C CYS A 369 -2.13 -42.66 -5.65
N ASN A 370 -1.20 -43.29 -4.93
CA ASN A 370 -0.65 -42.74 -3.70
C ASN A 370 0.11 -41.43 -3.95
N ILE A 371 0.95 -41.37 -4.99
CA ILE A 371 1.64 -40.14 -5.39
C ILE A 371 0.63 -39.03 -5.67
N SER A 372 -0.46 -39.33 -6.40
CA SER A 372 -1.52 -38.35 -6.70
C SER A 372 -2.27 -37.86 -5.46
N VAL A 373 -2.61 -38.74 -4.52
CA VAL A 373 -3.31 -38.36 -3.28
C VAL A 373 -2.41 -37.49 -2.40
N VAL A 374 -1.15 -37.90 -2.23
CA VAL A 374 -0.17 -37.15 -1.42
C VAL A 374 0.13 -35.80 -2.06
N SER A 375 0.35 -35.73 -3.38
CA SER A 375 0.62 -34.47 -4.08
C SER A 375 -0.56 -33.52 -4.01
N SER A 376 -1.79 -34.00 -4.25
CA SER A 376 -3.00 -33.19 -4.09
C SER A 376 -3.17 -32.68 -2.65
N ALA A 377 -2.91 -33.51 -1.63
CA ALA A 377 -2.99 -33.09 -0.24
C ALA A 377 -1.95 -32.01 0.11
N VAL A 378 -0.72 -32.17 -0.36
CA VAL A 378 0.35 -31.16 -0.21
C VAL A 378 -0.02 -29.86 -0.91
N LEU A 379 -0.55 -29.92 -2.14
CA LEU A 379 -0.97 -28.73 -2.89
C LEU A 379 -2.13 -28.00 -2.22
N LEU A 380 -3.15 -28.72 -1.73
CA LEU A 380 -4.28 -28.15 -1.01
C LEU A 380 -3.84 -27.48 0.30
N GLN A 381 -2.90 -28.09 1.02
CA GLN A 381 -2.37 -27.54 2.27
C GLN A 381 -1.49 -26.32 2.01
N ARG A 382 -0.56 -26.40 1.06
CA ARG A 382 0.34 -25.29 0.69
C ARG A 382 -0.44 -24.08 0.19
N ASN A 383 -1.47 -24.30 -0.62
CA ASN A 383 -2.31 -23.26 -1.20
C ASN A 383 -3.59 -23.02 -0.40
N ARG A 384 -3.56 -23.32 0.91
CA ARG A 384 -4.74 -23.15 1.77
C ARG A 384 -5.24 -21.70 1.80
N ALA A 385 -4.33 -20.74 1.79
CA ALA A 385 -4.63 -19.32 1.88
C ALA A 385 -4.77 -18.63 0.51
N ALA A 386 -4.38 -19.29 -0.59
CA ALA A 386 -4.32 -18.66 -1.92
C ALA A 386 -5.63 -17.97 -2.37
N PRO A 387 -6.83 -18.53 -2.16
CA PRO A 387 -8.08 -17.85 -2.50
C PRO A 387 -8.38 -16.58 -1.69
N GLY A 388 -7.68 -16.37 -0.58
CA GLY A 388 -7.82 -15.20 0.29
C GLY A 388 -6.80 -14.10 0.00
N TYR A 389 -5.85 -14.33 -0.90
CA TYR A 389 -4.82 -13.34 -1.20
C TYR A 389 -5.42 -12.05 -1.76
N VAL A 390 -4.82 -10.93 -1.33
CA VAL A 390 -4.96 -9.63 -2.00
C VAL A 390 -4.01 -9.55 -3.19
N ALA A 391 -4.19 -8.58 -4.08
CA ALA A 391 -3.38 -8.43 -5.30
C ALA A 391 -1.86 -8.52 -5.04
N ASP A 392 -1.32 -7.74 -4.09
CA ASP A 392 0.11 -7.75 -3.74
C ASP A 392 0.61 -9.14 -3.27
N GLN A 393 -0.18 -9.84 -2.46
CA GLN A 393 0.18 -11.20 -2.02
C GLN A 393 0.19 -12.19 -3.18
N ALA A 394 -0.75 -12.06 -4.12
CA ALA A 394 -0.80 -12.88 -5.32
C ALA A 394 0.38 -12.60 -6.27
N VAL A 395 0.73 -11.33 -6.46
CA VAL A 395 1.94 -10.90 -7.19
C VAL A 395 3.16 -11.56 -6.56
N ARG A 396 3.40 -11.38 -5.25
CA ARG A 396 4.55 -11.98 -4.56
C ARG A 396 4.61 -13.50 -4.70
N TYR A 397 3.46 -14.17 -4.62
CA TYR A 397 3.37 -15.61 -4.81
C TYR A 397 3.81 -16.03 -6.21
N LEU A 398 3.34 -15.33 -7.25
CA LEU A 398 3.69 -15.60 -8.64
C LEU A 398 5.14 -15.22 -8.95
N THR A 399 5.60 -14.04 -8.52
CA THR A 399 6.99 -13.60 -8.67
C THR A 399 7.97 -14.60 -8.07
N HIS A 400 7.70 -15.12 -6.87
CA HIS A 400 8.54 -16.17 -6.27
C HIS A 400 8.51 -17.46 -7.10
N GLY A 401 7.34 -17.86 -7.62
CA GLY A 401 7.21 -19.02 -8.50
C GLY A 401 8.01 -18.87 -9.79
N PHE A 402 7.90 -17.73 -10.45
CA PHE A 402 8.57 -17.45 -11.72
C PHE A 402 10.07 -17.22 -11.58
N ARG A 403 10.55 -16.53 -10.53
CA ARG A 403 11.99 -16.34 -10.27
C ARG A 403 12.71 -17.65 -9.92
N SER A 404 12.03 -18.59 -9.27
CA SER A 404 12.61 -19.93 -9.01
C SER A 404 12.87 -20.79 -10.26
N ARG A 405 12.57 -20.27 -11.47
CA ARG A 405 12.90 -20.92 -12.76
C ARG A 405 14.22 -20.46 -13.37
N THR A 406 14.69 -19.27 -13.00
CA THR A 406 15.90 -18.66 -13.57
C THR A 406 17.17 -19.07 -12.82
N ASP A 407 17.02 -19.54 -11.58
CA ASP A 407 18.06 -20.20 -10.78
C ASP A 407 17.98 -21.73 -10.95
#